data_AF-A0A1Y2F5D5-F1
#
_entry.id   AF-A0A1Y2F5D5-F1
#
_cell.length_a   1.000
_cell.length_b   1.000
_cell.length_c   1.000
_cell.angle_alpha   90.00
_cell.angle_beta   90.00
_cell.angle_gamma   90.00
#
_symmetry.space_group_name_H-M   'P 1'
#
loop_
_entity.id
_entity.type
_entity.pdbx_description
1 polymer ?
#
loop_
_entity_poly.entity_id
_entity_poly.type
_entity_poly.pdbx_seq_one_letter_code
_entity_poly.pdbx_strand_id
1 'polypeptide(L)'
;MAMGDKYDAETLQGVLEGGLRSLLLLAPLSGGELSLLPSTTLTLQHLLLTPLHEPPPRFLVPLLSSLPNLTRLNIFWSSGGKDFNRNSVAALLQVMPTLESLTLSDYAPEPAEEEAASYALHPSLYTLLPAAKSLRTLEIDFEASISLTHILKLIPTRLELLETTASPAEEITGKHMLEALKMGALKGLRRWRVAGLGRVEEKSEALSCWEKACGEKGVEVRDERRFFTDDLLPVY
;
A
#
# COMPACT_ATOMS: atom_id res chain seq x y z
N MET A 1 10.35 14.57 5.92
CA MET A 1 9.96 15.87 6.50
C MET A 1 8.44 15.91 6.56
N ALA A 2 7.85 16.09 7.74
CA ALA A 2 6.42 16.36 7.88
C ALA A 2 6.25 17.89 7.93
N MET A 3 5.58 18.47 6.93
CA MET A 3 5.21 19.89 6.93
C MET A 3 3.73 20.01 7.26
N GLY A 4 3.36 21.01 8.07
CA GLY A 4 2.03 21.19 8.68
C GLY A 4 0.89 21.55 7.72
N ASP A 5 -0.26 21.89 8.32
CA ASP A 5 -1.67 21.88 7.88
C ASP A 5 -2.08 22.24 6.43
N LYS A 6 -1.20 22.77 5.58
CA LYS A 6 -1.44 23.00 4.14
C LYS A 6 -0.14 22.94 3.35
N TYR A 7 -0.14 22.23 2.23
CA TYR A 7 0.97 22.27 1.27
C TYR A 7 0.75 23.38 0.24
N ASP A 8 1.74 24.25 0.08
CA ASP A 8 1.88 25.14 -1.06
C ASP A 8 2.66 24.43 -2.18
N ALA A 9 2.14 24.49 -3.42
CA ALA A 9 2.70 23.75 -4.54
C ALA A 9 4.09 24.25 -4.96
N GLU A 10 4.34 25.55 -4.88
CA GLU A 10 5.64 26.16 -5.23
C GLU A 10 6.73 25.76 -4.23
N THR A 11 6.40 25.85 -2.93
CA THR A 11 7.29 25.38 -1.86
C THR A 11 7.63 23.90 -2.03
N LEU A 12 6.64 23.07 -2.36
CA LEU A 12 6.84 21.64 -2.56
C LEU A 12 7.69 21.36 -3.82
N GLN A 13 7.51 22.13 -4.89
CA GLN A 13 8.33 22.02 -6.10
C GLN A 13 9.81 22.26 -5.79
N GLY A 14 10.14 23.34 -5.06
CA GLY A 14 11.54 23.62 -4.69
C GLY A 14 12.17 22.50 -3.85
N VAL A 15 11.41 21.88 -2.96
CA VAL A 15 11.90 20.74 -2.15
C VAL A 15 12.09 19.49 -3.01
N LEU A 16 11.18 19.22 -3.95
CA LEU A 16 11.30 18.10 -4.88
C LEU A 16 12.54 18.25 -5.78
N GLU A 17 12.74 19.44 -6.35
CA GLU A 17 13.91 19.78 -7.16
C GLU A 17 15.21 19.76 -6.35
N GLY A 18 15.14 20.02 -5.05
CA GLY A 18 16.25 19.91 -4.10
C GLY A 18 16.71 18.48 -3.79
N GLY A 19 16.14 17.46 -4.43
CA GLY A 19 16.58 16.06 -4.28
C GLY A 19 15.86 15.28 -3.18
N LEU A 20 14.61 15.63 -2.87
CA LEU A 20 13.80 14.89 -1.91
C LEU A 20 13.66 13.42 -2.33
N ARG A 21 13.87 12.49 -1.40
CA ARG A 21 13.72 11.04 -1.63
C ARG A 21 12.40 10.47 -1.14
N SER A 22 11.76 11.10 -0.17
CA SER A 22 10.51 10.64 0.41
C SER A 22 9.54 11.79 0.65
N LEU A 23 8.35 11.67 0.07
CA LEU A 23 7.29 12.64 0.20
C LEU A 23 6.08 11.98 0.84
N LEU A 24 5.59 12.66 1.87
CA LEU A 24 4.41 12.29 2.62
C LEU A 24 3.44 13.46 2.50
N LEU A 25 2.30 13.24 1.85
CA LEU A 25 1.25 14.24 1.67
C LEU A 25 0.10 13.95 2.63
N LEU A 26 0.10 14.54 3.83
CA LEU A 26 -0.91 14.31 4.89
C LEU A 26 -2.09 15.30 4.93
N ALA A 27 -1.90 16.45 4.32
CA ALA A 27 -2.77 17.63 4.37
C ALA A 27 -3.25 18.01 2.97
N PRO A 28 -4.33 18.80 2.84
CA PRO A 28 -4.79 19.24 1.53
C PRO A 28 -3.75 20.14 0.88
N LEU A 29 -3.58 19.95 -0.42
CA LEU A 29 -2.82 20.87 -1.27
C LEU A 29 -3.68 22.11 -1.51
N SER A 30 -3.22 23.26 -1.03
CA SER A 30 -3.86 24.54 -1.26
C SER A 30 -3.21 25.26 -2.43
N GLY A 31 -4.00 25.52 -3.49
CA GLY A 31 -3.52 26.28 -4.66
C GLY A 31 -2.50 25.53 -5.54
N GLY A 32 -2.26 26.10 -6.72
CA GLY A 32 -1.13 25.75 -7.60
C GLY A 32 -1.30 24.55 -8.54
N GLU A 33 -0.60 24.65 -9.66
CA GLU A 33 -0.17 23.55 -10.52
C GLU A 33 1.32 23.31 -10.25
N LEU A 34 1.78 22.07 -10.27
CA LEU A 34 3.22 21.83 -10.31
C LEU A 34 3.71 22.31 -11.67
N SER A 35 4.58 23.30 -11.68
CA SER A 35 5.24 23.79 -12.91
C SER A 35 6.43 22.91 -13.28
N LEU A 36 6.37 21.61 -12.94
CA LEU A 36 7.41 20.64 -13.26
C LEU A 36 7.43 20.45 -14.77
N LEU A 37 8.57 20.76 -15.38
CA LEU A 37 8.78 20.48 -16.79
C LEU A 37 8.81 18.96 -17.00
N PRO A 38 8.25 18.43 -18.12
CA PRO A 38 8.24 17.00 -18.43
C PRO A 38 9.64 16.32 -18.42
N SER A 39 10.72 17.10 -18.52
CA SER A 39 12.11 16.63 -18.47
C SER A 39 12.72 16.61 -17.07
N THR A 40 12.01 17.11 -16.06
CA THR A 40 12.51 17.17 -14.67
C THR A 40 12.44 15.77 -14.09
N THR A 41 13.61 15.18 -13.86
CA THR A 41 13.72 13.86 -13.23
C THR A 41 13.92 14.06 -11.74
N LEU A 42 12.92 13.68 -10.95
CA LEU A 42 12.99 13.79 -9.50
C LEU A 42 13.66 12.55 -8.91
N THR A 43 14.35 12.73 -7.78
CA THR A 43 15.00 11.65 -7.03
C THR A 43 14.05 10.93 -6.07
N LEU A 44 12.76 11.24 -6.13
CA LEU A 44 11.76 10.71 -5.21
C LEU A 44 11.62 9.20 -5.41
N GLN A 45 11.82 8.45 -4.33
CA GLN A 45 11.72 6.99 -4.31
C GLN A 45 10.48 6.53 -3.56
N HIS A 46 10.05 7.28 -2.55
CA HIS A 46 8.91 6.94 -1.70
C HIS A 46 7.85 8.04 -1.75
N LEU A 47 6.61 7.65 -2.04
CA LEU A 47 5.45 8.53 -2.05
C LEU A 47 4.32 7.93 -1.21
N LEU A 48 3.75 8.72 -0.31
CA LEU A 48 2.53 8.39 0.42
C LEU A 48 1.44 9.41 0.09
N LEU A 49 0.28 8.89 -0.32
CA LEU A 49 -0.92 9.67 -0.67
C LEU A 49 -2.05 9.29 0.28
N THR A 50 -2.52 10.20 1.14
CA THR A 50 -3.67 9.91 2.03
C THR A 50 -5.02 10.21 1.37
N PRO A 51 -6.09 9.55 1.84
CA PRO A 51 -7.42 9.67 1.25
C PRO A 51 -8.19 10.88 1.81
N LEU A 52 -7.72 11.47 2.92
CA LEU A 52 -8.34 12.67 3.49
C LEU A 52 -8.35 13.79 2.44
N HIS A 53 -7.34 13.83 1.59
CA HIS A 53 -7.16 14.85 0.56
C HIS A 53 -6.50 14.25 -0.69
N GLU A 54 -7.29 13.57 -1.56
CA GLU A 54 -6.76 13.14 -2.87
C GLU A 54 -6.12 14.36 -3.57
N PRO A 55 -4.82 14.30 -3.92
CA PRO A 55 -4.20 15.39 -4.64
C PRO A 55 -4.95 15.62 -5.96
N PRO A 56 -5.26 16.87 -6.33
CA PRO A 56 -5.99 17.13 -7.55
C PRO A 56 -5.19 16.61 -8.76
N PRO A 57 -5.84 16.12 -9.84
CA PRO A 57 -5.13 15.55 -10.98
C PRO A 57 -4.06 16.47 -11.60
N ARG A 58 -4.29 17.80 -11.58
CA ARG A 58 -3.33 18.81 -12.03
C ARG A 58 -2.02 18.84 -11.24
N PHE A 59 -2.01 18.27 -10.04
CA PHE A 59 -0.83 18.08 -9.21
C PHE A 59 -0.27 16.65 -9.38
N LEU A 60 -1.15 15.64 -9.28
CA LEU A 60 -0.72 14.24 -9.24
C LEU A 60 -0.12 13.78 -10.57
N VAL A 61 -0.71 14.20 -11.70
CA VAL A 61 -0.26 13.77 -13.03
C VAL A 61 1.16 14.28 -13.33
N PRO A 62 1.48 15.59 -13.22
CA PRO A 62 2.85 16.06 -13.42
C PRO A 62 3.84 15.45 -12.44
N LEU A 63 3.45 15.28 -11.17
CA LEU A 63 4.31 14.67 -10.16
C LEU A 63 4.73 13.27 -10.61
N LEU A 64 3.76 12.35 -10.82
CA LEU A 64 4.04 10.95 -11.13
C LEU A 64 4.81 10.76 -12.45
N SER A 65 4.54 11.58 -13.46
CA SER A 65 5.30 11.55 -14.72
C SER A 65 6.77 11.94 -14.54
N SER A 66 7.11 12.66 -13.48
CA SER A 66 8.48 13.06 -13.12
C SER A 66 9.19 12.10 -12.15
N LEU A 67 8.60 10.93 -11.82
CA LEU A 67 9.18 9.97 -10.85
C LEU A 67 9.65 8.65 -11.49
N PRO A 68 10.66 8.65 -12.38
CA PRO A 68 11.14 7.41 -12.99
C PRO A 68 11.78 6.44 -11.97
N ASN A 69 12.14 6.93 -10.78
CA ASN A 69 12.80 6.18 -9.72
C ASN A 69 11.85 5.80 -8.56
N LEU A 70 10.54 5.97 -8.72
CA LEU A 70 9.60 5.62 -7.67
C LEU A 70 9.57 4.10 -7.49
N THR A 71 9.95 3.65 -6.29
CA THR A 71 9.99 2.23 -5.92
C THR A 71 8.99 1.89 -4.81
N ARG A 72 8.56 2.87 -4.02
CA ARG A 72 7.58 2.68 -2.94
C ARG A 72 6.41 3.65 -3.08
N LEU A 73 5.21 3.09 -3.07
CA LEU A 73 3.98 3.85 -3.08
C LEU A 73 3.05 3.34 -1.97
N ASN A 74 2.53 4.26 -1.17
CA ASN A 74 1.43 3.99 -0.26
C ASN A 74 0.19 4.72 -0.78
N ILE A 75 -0.83 3.93 -1.09
CA ILE A 75 -2.13 4.42 -1.53
C ILE A 75 -3.15 4.04 -0.47
N PHE A 76 -3.87 5.06 -0.03
CA PHE A 76 -5.07 4.85 0.75
C PHE A 76 -6.31 4.87 -0.16
N TRP A 77 -7.18 3.88 0.01
CA TRP A 77 -8.50 3.79 -0.60
C TRP A 77 -9.55 4.13 0.44
N SER A 78 -10.77 4.35 0.00
CA SER A 78 -11.93 4.36 0.88
C SER A 78 -12.93 3.37 0.32
N SER A 79 -13.25 2.30 1.06
CA SER A 79 -14.35 1.41 0.71
C SER A 79 -15.65 2.21 0.75
N GLY A 80 -16.31 2.39 -0.40
CA GLY A 80 -17.49 3.27 -0.53
C GLY A 80 -17.18 4.73 -0.87
N GLY A 81 -15.91 5.11 -0.99
CA GLY A 81 -15.48 6.41 -1.48
C GLY A 81 -15.70 6.59 -2.99
N LYS A 82 -15.55 7.83 -3.46
CA LYS A 82 -15.58 8.13 -4.91
C LYS A 82 -14.38 7.50 -5.60
N ASP A 83 -14.60 7.03 -6.83
CA ASP A 83 -13.52 6.51 -7.67
C ASP A 83 -12.37 7.52 -7.80
N PHE A 84 -11.12 7.02 -7.75
CA PHE A 84 -9.98 7.78 -8.24
C PHE A 84 -10.32 8.38 -9.61
N ASN A 85 -10.00 9.65 -9.80
CA ASN A 85 -10.18 10.27 -11.10
C ASN A 85 -9.44 9.43 -12.17
N ARG A 86 -10.07 9.22 -13.34
CA ARG A 86 -9.47 8.49 -14.46
C ARG A 86 -8.06 8.97 -14.80
N ASN A 87 -7.80 10.27 -14.66
CA ASN A 87 -6.48 10.86 -14.87
C ASN A 87 -5.47 10.44 -13.78
N SER A 88 -5.90 10.38 -12.52
CA SER A 88 -5.10 9.86 -11.40
C SER A 88 -4.73 8.40 -11.65
N VAL A 89 -5.69 7.55 -12.07
CA VAL A 89 -5.43 6.15 -12.41
C VAL A 89 -4.44 6.01 -13.56
N ALA A 90 -4.61 6.82 -14.62
CA ALA A 90 -3.69 6.80 -15.76
C ALA A 90 -2.26 7.20 -15.39
N ALA A 91 -2.09 8.15 -14.47
CA ALA A 91 -0.78 8.54 -13.97
C ALA A 91 -0.16 7.48 -13.06
N LEU A 92 -0.95 6.87 -12.17
CA LEU A 92 -0.50 5.75 -11.33
C LEU A 92 0.00 4.58 -12.18
N LEU A 93 -0.70 4.25 -13.27
CA LEU A 93 -0.30 3.20 -14.21
C LEU A 93 1.09 3.43 -14.83
N GLN A 94 1.59 4.67 -14.91
CA GLN A 94 2.92 4.96 -15.43
C GLN A 94 4.02 4.48 -14.48
N VAL A 95 3.78 4.57 -13.16
CA VAL A 95 4.76 4.18 -12.13
C VAL A 95 4.58 2.74 -11.66
N MET A 96 3.40 2.14 -11.81
CA MET A 96 3.13 0.76 -11.38
C MET A 96 4.21 -0.27 -11.79
N PRO A 97 4.75 -0.27 -13.03
CA PRO A 97 5.73 -1.28 -13.44
C PRO A 97 7.06 -1.23 -12.68
N THR A 98 7.45 -0.08 -12.13
CA THR A 98 8.72 0.11 -11.41
C THR A 98 8.59 -0.04 -9.89
N LEU A 99 7.37 -0.08 -9.36
CA LEU A 99 7.15 -0.21 -7.93
C LEU A 99 7.60 -1.58 -7.41
N GLU A 100 8.40 -1.54 -6.36
CA GLU A 100 8.88 -2.71 -5.62
C GLU A 100 8.08 -2.92 -4.32
N SER A 101 7.51 -1.84 -3.76
CA SER A 101 6.74 -1.85 -2.54
C SER A 101 5.45 -1.07 -2.69
N LEU A 102 4.34 -1.69 -2.32
CA LEU A 102 3.00 -1.11 -2.38
C LEU A 102 2.29 -1.34 -1.05
N THR A 103 1.77 -0.26 -0.47
CA THR A 103 0.86 -0.33 0.67
C THR A 103 -0.55 0.02 0.20
N LEU A 104 -1.51 -0.85 0.53
CA LEU A 104 -2.93 -0.68 0.30
C LEU A 104 -3.62 -0.47 1.65
N SER A 105 -3.96 0.76 2.01
CA SER A 105 -4.65 1.06 3.28
C SER A 105 -6.10 1.48 3.03
N ASP A 106 -7.07 0.94 3.75
CA ASP A 106 -8.45 1.45 3.68
C ASP A 106 -8.67 2.52 4.75
N TYR A 107 -9.29 3.62 4.32
CA TYR A 107 -9.86 4.64 5.17
C TYR A 107 -11.35 4.65 4.92
N ALA A 108 -12.03 3.69 5.52
CA ALA A 108 -13.46 3.79 5.72
C ALA A 108 -13.66 4.76 6.90
N PRO A 109 -14.27 5.95 6.72
CA PRO A 109 -14.87 6.62 7.87
C PRO A 109 -15.86 5.64 8.50
N GLU A 110 -15.95 5.60 9.83
CA GLU A 110 -16.89 4.72 10.53
C GLU A 110 -18.25 4.81 9.83
N PRO A 111 -18.82 3.69 9.35
CA PRO A 111 -20.08 3.72 8.65
C PRO A 111 -21.11 4.38 9.58
N ALA A 112 -21.86 5.35 9.05
CA ALA A 112 -23.09 5.75 9.73
C ALA A 112 -23.93 4.48 9.94
N GLU A 113 -24.58 4.34 11.11
CA GLU A 113 -25.23 3.11 11.60
C GLU A 113 -26.22 2.43 10.61
N GLU A 114 -26.54 3.07 9.47
CA GLU A 114 -27.53 2.67 8.48
C GLU A 114 -26.95 1.98 7.23
N GLU A 115 -25.64 2.03 6.96
CA GLU A 115 -25.03 1.36 5.79
C GLU A 115 -24.10 0.21 6.20
N ALA A 116 -24.43 -1.01 5.76
CA ALA A 116 -23.55 -2.16 5.94
C ALA A 116 -22.20 -1.89 5.26
N ALA A 117 -21.10 -2.06 6.00
CA ALA A 117 -19.75 -1.91 5.46
C ALA A 117 -19.57 -2.81 4.22
N SER A 118 -19.39 -2.19 3.05
CA SER A 118 -19.11 -2.89 1.80
C SER A 118 -17.60 -2.97 1.60
N TYR A 119 -17.01 -4.11 1.96
CA TYR A 119 -15.57 -4.37 1.80
C TYR A 119 -15.17 -4.77 0.37
N ALA A 120 -15.94 -4.31 -0.63
CA ALA A 120 -15.65 -4.60 -2.02
C ALA A 120 -14.36 -3.90 -2.46
N LEU A 121 -13.51 -4.62 -3.19
CA LEU A 121 -12.30 -4.02 -3.77
C LEU A 121 -12.66 -2.90 -4.74
N HIS A 122 -12.00 -1.76 -4.57
CA HIS A 122 -12.15 -0.62 -5.44
C HIS A 122 -11.86 -0.99 -6.92
N PRO A 123 -12.71 -0.64 -7.91
CA PRO A 123 -12.56 -1.05 -9.32
C PRO A 123 -11.19 -0.72 -9.93
N SER A 124 -10.61 0.42 -9.57
CA SER A 124 -9.25 0.81 -10.01
C SER A 124 -8.16 -0.22 -9.67
N LEU A 125 -8.29 -1.00 -8.59
CA LEU A 125 -7.32 -2.03 -8.22
C LEU A 125 -7.20 -3.14 -9.28
N TYR A 126 -8.31 -3.48 -9.93
CA TYR A 126 -8.32 -4.43 -11.05
C TYR A 126 -7.54 -3.93 -12.26
N THR A 127 -7.33 -2.61 -12.36
CA THR A 127 -6.53 -2.00 -13.41
C THR A 127 -5.06 -1.83 -12.97
N LEU A 128 -4.83 -1.40 -11.73
CA LEU A 128 -3.51 -1.04 -11.22
C LEU A 128 -2.65 -2.26 -10.87
N LEU A 129 -3.19 -3.22 -10.11
CA LEU A 129 -2.40 -4.36 -9.59
C LEU A 129 -1.78 -5.23 -10.69
N PRO A 130 -2.46 -5.53 -11.82
CA PRO A 130 -1.84 -6.26 -12.92
C PRO A 130 -0.66 -5.54 -13.59
N ALA A 131 -0.53 -4.22 -13.41
CA ALA A 131 0.59 -3.44 -13.94
C ALA A 131 1.85 -3.50 -13.04
N ALA A 132 1.75 -4.04 -11.83
CA ALA A 132 2.81 -4.06 -10.81
C ALA A 132 3.88 -5.14 -11.10
N LYS A 133 4.69 -4.96 -12.16
CA LYS A 133 5.62 -5.99 -12.68
C LYS A 133 6.89 -6.20 -11.85
N SER A 134 7.22 -5.28 -10.95
CA SER A 134 8.43 -5.33 -10.12
C SER A 134 8.11 -5.52 -8.63
N LEU A 135 6.84 -5.70 -8.28
CA LEU A 135 6.39 -5.70 -6.90
C LEU A 135 6.94 -6.90 -6.12
N ARG A 136 7.61 -6.61 -5.00
CA ARG A 136 8.18 -7.60 -4.06
C ARG A 136 7.55 -7.53 -2.68
N THR A 137 7.14 -6.34 -2.25
CA THR A 137 6.54 -6.10 -0.94
C THR A 137 5.12 -5.58 -1.10
N LEU A 138 4.17 -6.24 -0.45
CA LEU A 138 2.79 -5.78 -0.37
C LEU A 138 2.40 -5.65 1.10
N GLU A 139 1.85 -4.49 1.46
CA GLU A 139 1.20 -4.26 2.74
C GLU A 139 -0.28 -4.01 2.48
N ILE A 140 -1.15 -4.66 3.26
CA ILE A 140 -2.60 -4.51 3.15
C ILE A 140 -3.13 -4.17 4.54
N ASP A 141 -3.59 -2.94 4.68
CA ASP A 141 -4.00 -2.34 5.94
C ASP A 141 -5.51 -2.04 5.94
N PHE A 142 -6.30 -3.10 6.08
CA PHE A 142 -7.73 -3.12 6.34
C PHE A 142 -8.16 -4.55 6.68
N GLU A 143 -9.44 -4.82 7.01
CA GLU A 143 -10.02 -6.17 7.15
C GLU A 143 -10.02 -6.95 5.82
N ALA A 144 -8.83 -7.09 5.26
CA ALA A 144 -8.57 -7.59 3.94
C ALA A 144 -8.62 -9.10 3.90
N SER A 145 -8.85 -9.80 5.01
CA SER A 145 -8.85 -11.27 5.01
C SER A 145 -9.81 -11.81 3.95
N ILE A 146 -10.98 -11.18 3.77
CA ILE A 146 -11.98 -11.55 2.77
C ILE A 146 -11.50 -11.28 1.32
N SER A 147 -10.81 -10.16 1.11
CA SER A 147 -10.36 -9.72 -0.23
C SER A 147 -8.92 -10.11 -0.58
N LEU A 148 -8.17 -10.70 0.36
CA LEU A 148 -6.75 -11.02 0.22
C LEU A 148 -6.50 -11.92 -0.98
N THR A 149 -7.30 -12.99 -1.12
CA THR A 149 -7.18 -13.91 -2.25
C THR A 149 -7.49 -13.22 -3.59
N HIS A 150 -8.43 -12.27 -3.61
CA HIS A 150 -8.76 -11.49 -4.81
C HIS A 150 -7.60 -10.55 -5.20
N ILE A 151 -7.03 -9.83 -4.23
CA ILE A 151 -5.85 -8.97 -4.46
C ILE A 151 -4.68 -9.80 -5.00
N LEU A 152 -4.36 -10.91 -4.32
CA LEU A 152 -3.22 -11.76 -4.69
C LEU A 152 -3.38 -12.43 -6.06
N LYS A 153 -4.61 -12.65 -6.54
CA LYS A 153 -4.86 -13.14 -7.92
C LYS A 153 -4.51 -12.11 -8.99
N LEU A 154 -4.57 -10.82 -8.67
CA LEU A 154 -4.30 -9.73 -9.60
C LEU A 154 -2.80 -9.42 -9.71
N ILE A 155 -2.00 -9.84 -8.73
CA ILE A 155 -0.56 -9.55 -8.70
C ILE A 155 0.19 -10.52 -9.62
N PRO A 156 0.90 -10.01 -10.64
CA PRO A 156 1.59 -10.87 -11.61
C PRO A 156 2.94 -11.39 -11.10
N THR A 157 3.48 -10.80 -10.03
CA THR A 157 4.81 -11.11 -9.50
C THR A 157 4.77 -12.08 -8.33
N ARG A 158 5.96 -12.54 -7.93
CA ARG A 158 6.16 -13.28 -6.69
C ARG A 158 6.57 -12.30 -5.60
N LEU A 159 5.76 -12.19 -4.56
CA LEU A 159 6.07 -11.39 -3.39
C LEU A 159 7.13 -12.09 -2.55
N GLU A 160 8.00 -11.30 -1.94
CA GLU A 160 8.98 -11.73 -0.94
C GLU A 160 8.50 -11.41 0.48
N LEU A 161 7.75 -10.31 0.63
CA LEU A 161 7.19 -9.84 1.88
C LEU A 161 5.70 -9.50 1.70
N LEU A 162 4.88 -10.02 2.61
CA LEU A 162 3.47 -9.66 2.76
C LEU A 162 3.25 -9.16 4.19
N GLU A 163 2.67 -7.97 4.33
CA GLU A 163 2.21 -7.44 5.61
C GLU A 163 0.68 -7.30 5.54
N THR A 164 -0.03 -7.75 6.58
CA THR A 164 -1.50 -7.67 6.66
C THR A 164 -1.95 -7.21 8.03
N THR A 165 -2.92 -6.30 8.09
CA THR A 165 -3.70 -6.07 9.32
C THR A 165 -4.88 -7.04 9.32
N ALA A 166 -4.71 -8.15 10.03
CA ALA A 166 -5.74 -9.18 10.14
C ALA A 166 -6.08 -9.34 11.61
N SER A 167 -7.36 -9.48 11.95
CA SER A 167 -7.82 -9.86 13.28
C SER A 167 -7.51 -11.34 13.50
N PRO A 168 -6.34 -11.70 14.04
CA PRO A 168 -5.86 -13.08 13.95
C PRO A 168 -6.57 -14.00 14.95
N ALA A 169 -7.29 -13.42 15.92
CA ALA A 169 -8.17 -14.15 16.83
C ALA A 169 -9.39 -14.76 16.14
N GLU A 170 -9.73 -14.32 14.93
CA GLU A 170 -10.90 -14.81 14.20
C GLU A 170 -10.61 -16.05 13.37
N GLU A 171 -11.39 -17.10 13.58
CA GLU A 171 -11.30 -18.37 12.83
C GLU A 171 -11.43 -18.18 11.32
N ILE A 172 -12.29 -17.26 10.87
CA ILE A 172 -12.47 -16.97 9.46
C ILE A 172 -11.23 -16.34 8.83
N THR A 173 -10.51 -15.50 9.58
CA THR A 173 -9.26 -14.87 9.14
C THR A 173 -8.19 -15.91 8.90
N GLY A 174 -8.00 -16.87 9.82
CA GLY A 174 -7.06 -17.99 9.62
C GLY A 174 -7.37 -18.81 8.36
N LYS A 175 -8.65 -19.08 8.06
CA LYS A 175 -9.07 -19.81 6.85
C LYS A 175 -8.74 -19.05 5.57
N HIS A 176 -9.01 -17.74 5.54
CA HIS A 176 -8.69 -16.92 4.38
C HIS A 176 -7.18 -16.81 4.14
N MET A 177 -6.38 -16.67 5.20
CA MET A 177 -4.93 -16.65 5.11
C MET A 177 -4.36 -17.98 4.62
N LEU A 178 -4.90 -19.10 5.11
CA LEU A 178 -4.53 -20.43 4.65
C LEU A 178 -4.87 -20.63 3.16
N GLU A 179 -6.01 -20.13 2.69
CA GLU A 179 -6.37 -20.16 1.27
C GLU A 179 -5.45 -19.26 0.44
N ALA A 180 -5.09 -18.08 0.94
CA ALA A 180 -4.18 -17.15 0.28
C ALA A 180 -2.79 -17.76 0.03
N LEU A 181 -2.27 -18.66 0.89
CA LEU A 181 -1.00 -19.37 0.68
C LEU A 181 -0.95 -20.22 -0.59
N LYS A 182 -2.11 -20.53 -1.20
CA LYS A 182 -2.20 -21.26 -2.48
C LYS A 182 -1.99 -20.35 -3.69
N MET A 183 -2.04 -19.04 -3.51
CA MET A 183 -1.95 -18.07 -4.60
C MET A 183 -0.56 -18.05 -5.24
N GLY A 184 -0.51 -17.86 -6.56
CA GLY A 184 0.73 -17.81 -7.32
C GLY A 184 1.69 -16.72 -6.83
N ALA A 185 1.15 -15.58 -6.42
CA ALA A 185 1.92 -14.45 -5.91
C ALA A 185 2.72 -14.78 -4.64
N LEU A 186 2.30 -15.77 -3.85
CA LEU A 186 2.98 -16.15 -2.59
C LEU A 186 3.97 -17.31 -2.76
N LYS A 187 4.19 -17.81 -3.98
CA LYS A 187 5.14 -18.93 -4.21
C LYS A 187 6.60 -18.60 -3.87
N GLY A 188 6.96 -17.31 -3.83
CA GLY A 188 8.30 -16.84 -3.47
C GLY A 188 8.36 -16.15 -2.10
N LEU A 189 7.27 -16.22 -1.33
CA LEU A 189 7.14 -15.50 -0.07
C LEU A 189 8.19 -15.98 0.92
N ARG A 190 8.93 -15.04 1.51
CA ARG A 190 9.94 -15.32 2.54
C ARG A 190 9.42 -14.99 3.92
N ARG A 191 8.60 -13.93 4.01
CA ARG A 191 8.09 -13.42 5.28
C ARG A 191 6.64 -12.97 5.15
N TRP A 192 5.83 -13.31 6.15
CA TRP A 192 4.48 -12.78 6.33
C TRP A 192 4.39 -12.12 7.72
N ARG A 193 4.19 -10.80 7.75
CA ARG A 193 3.92 -10.04 8.97
C ARG A 193 2.42 -9.83 9.16
N VAL A 194 1.93 -10.10 10.36
CA VAL A 194 0.51 -9.96 10.70
C VAL A 194 0.38 -9.05 11.92
N ALA A 195 -0.27 -7.91 11.74
CA ALA A 195 -0.48 -6.99 12.85
C ALA A 195 -1.40 -7.61 13.91
N GLY A 196 -1.07 -7.41 15.18
CA GLY A 196 -1.83 -7.95 16.31
C GLY A 196 -1.54 -9.41 16.61
N LEU A 197 -0.77 -10.13 15.78
CA LEU A 197 -0.45 -11.54 15.99
C LEU A 197 0.22 -11.80 17.34
N GLY A 198 1.14 -10.93 17.75
CA GLY A 198 1.84 -11.02 19.04
C GLY A 198 0.96 -10.79 20.26
N ARG A 199 -0.32 -10.41 20.07
CA ARG A 199 -1.31 -10.17 21.13
C ARG A 199 -2.36 -11.27 21.23
N VAL A 200 -2.30 -12.28 20.37
CA VAL A 200 -3.23 -13.41 20.37
C VAL A 200 -2.82 -14.40 21.45
N GLU A 201 -3.59 -14.47 22.54
CA GLU A 201 -3.34 -15.40 23.65
C GLU A 201 -3.71 -16.84 23.27
N GLU A 202 -4.86 -17.03 22.61
CA GLU A 202 -5.35 -18.34 22.15
C GLU A 202 -5.51 -18.32 20.63
N LYS A 203 -4.74 -19.16 19.94
CA LYS A 203 -4.78 -19.27 18.49
C LYS A 203 -5.92 -20.19 18.08
N SER A 204 -6.71 -19.76 17.11
CA SER A 204 -7.70 -20.62 16.48
C SER A 204 -7.03 -21.82 15.77
N GLU A 205 -7.81 -22.87 15.50
CA GLU A 205 -7.31 -24.03 14.75
C GLU A 205 -6.85 -23.60 13.35
N ALA A 206 -7.62 -22.74 12.67
CA ALA A 206 -7.26 -22.24 11.35
C ALA A 206 -5.97 -21.40 11.36
N LEU A 207 -5.78 -20.52 12.36
CA LEU A 207 -4.56 -19.75 12.49
C LEU A 207 -3.34 -20.67 12.72
N SER A 208 -3.49 -21.67 13.58
CA SER A 208 -2.44 -22.68 13.83
C SER A 208 -2.10 -23.49 12.57
N CYS A 209 -3.11 -23.87 11.79
CA CYS A 209 -2.92 -24.53 10.50
C CYS A 209 -2.19 -23.63 9.49
N TRP A 210 -2.54 -22.34 9.44
CA TRP A 210 -1.86 -21.36 8.61
C TRP A 210 -0.39 -21.19 8.99
N GLU A 211 -0.06 -21.03 10.27
CA GLU A 211 1.34 -20.91 10.73
C GLU A 211 2.16 -22.15 10.37
N LYS A 212 1.58 -23.34 10.56
CA LYS A 212 2.22 -24.60 10.17
C LYS A 212 2.47 -24.66 8.67
N ALA A 213 1.47 -24.30 7.85
CA ALA A 213 1.60 -24.28 6.39
C ALA A 213 2.62 -23.25 5.90
N CYS A 214 2.74 -22.10 6.59
CA CYS A 214 3.82 -21.15 6.37
C CYS A 214 5.20 -21.79 6.64
N GLY A 215 5.36 -22.46 7.79
CA GLY A 215 6.60 -23.13 8.18
C GLY A 215 7.02 -24.21 7.17
N GLU A 216 6.09 -25.05 6.72
CA GLU A 216 6.35 -26.08 5.69
C GLU A 216 6.79 -25.48 4.34
N LYS A 217 6.40 -24.25 4.04
CA LYS A 217 6.82 -23.50 2.85
C LYS A 217 8.10 -22.68 3.07
N GLY A 218 8.68 -22.70 4.28
CA GLY A 218 9.82 -21.87 4.64
C GLY A 218 9.50 -20.38 4.78
N VAL A 219 8.23 -20.03 4.97
CA VAL A 219 7.78 -18.65 5.21
C VAL A 219 7.93 -18.33 6.69
N GLU A 220 8.68 -17.27 6.99
CA GLU A 220 8.81 -16.74 8.33
C GLU A 220 7.57 -15.91 8.71
N VAL A 221 6.84 -16.36 9.73
CA VAL A 221 5.71 -15.61 10.31
C VAL A 221 6.22 -14.67 11.40
N ARG A 222 5.79 -13.40 11.37
CA ARG A 222 6.12 -12.39 12.39
C ARG A 222 4.91 -11.53 12.76
N ASP A 223 4.98 -10.91 13.93
CA ASP A 223 4.05 -9.84 14.33
C ASP A 223 4.46 -8.49 13.71
N GLU A 224 3.79 -7.40 14.11
CA GLU A 224 4.08 -6.04 13.62
C GLU A 224 5.44 -5.48 14.08
N ARG A 225 6.16 -6.16 14.99
CA ARG A 225 7.37 -5.60 15.59
C ARG A 225 8.50 -5.59 14.58
N ARG A 226 8.91 -4.38 14.20
CA ARG A 226 10.10 -4.13 13.39
C ARG A 226 11.30 -4.02 14.35
N PHE A 227 12.06 -5.09 14.50
CA PHE A 227 13.36 -5.01 15.17
C PHE A 227 14.30 -4.16 14.30
N PHE A 228 15.06 -3.26 14.91
CA PHE A 228 16.00 -2.31 14.26
C PHE A 228 17.09 -2.96 13.39
N THR A 229 17.09 -4.28 13.21
CA THR A 229 18.01 -5.02 12.35
C THR A 229 17.66 -5.00 10.86
N ASP A 230 16.58 -4.34 10.45
CA ASP A 230 16.35 -3.99 9.04
C ASP A 230 17.21 -2.73 8.71
N ASP A 231 18.54 -2.87 8.81
CA ASP A 231 19.52 -1.84 8.50
C ASP A 231 19.45 -1.43 7.02
N LEU A 232 18.84 -0.28 6.73
CA LEU A 232 19.37 0.71 5.79
C LEU A 232 18.96 2.13 6.22
N LEU A 233 19.74 2.60 7.20
CA LEU A 233 20.18 3.97 7.52
C LEU A 233 19.18 5.01 8.05
N PRO A 234 19.54 5.70 9.16
CA PRO A 234 18.92 6.94 9.58
C PRO A 234 19.33 8.06 8.61
N VAL A 235 18.34 8.78 8.09
CA VAL A 235 18.55 10.06 7.40
C VAL A 235 18.61 11.14 8.48
N TYR A 236 19.81 11.61 8.78
CA TYR A 236 20.02 12.98 9.23
C TYR A 236 20.02 13.90 8.01
#